data_AF-A0A9N6WP51-F1
#
_entry.id   AF-A0A9N6WP51-F1
#
_cell.length_a   1.000
_cell.length_b   1.000
_cell.length_c   1.000
_cell.angle_alpha   90.00
_cell.angle_beta   90.00
_cell.angle_gamma   90.00
#
_symmetry.space_group_name_H-M   'P 1'
#
loop_
_entity.id
_entity.type
_entity.pdbx_description
1 polymer ?
#
loop_
_entity_poly.entity_id
_entity_poly.type
_entity_poly.pdbx_seq_one_letter_code
_entity_poly.pdbx_strand_id
1 'polypeptide(L)'
;MKYISLVTLTVQNAALGLSMRYARVRPGDLFLSSTAVLMSELGKLITCLFLVYFEEGKSFRKLLEALHSTIIKQPIDTLKVCVPSMIYVVQNNLLYVAASHLDAATYQVTYQLKILTTALFTVAILKRPLIVTQWAALVVLLIGVAMVQLADSEPEKPVASGAPAESGPVQNRWIGFGAALTACVLSGFAGIYFEKILKGSNVSVWMRNIQLSFLSLPFGLFTCFLSDWKTISSQGFFFGYDAFIWYLV
;
A
#
# COMPACT_ATOMS: atom_id res chain seq x y z
N MET A 1 -19.80 -15.18 -2.64
CA MET A 1 -18.61 -14.59 -1.99
C MET A 1 -17.78 -13.70 -2.92
N LYS A 2 -17.22 -14.20 -4.04
CA LYS A 2 -16.29 -13.42 -4.90
C LYS A 2 -16.80 -12.02 -5.33
N TYR A 3 -18.03 -11.93 -5.85
CA TYR A 3 -18.60 -10.65 -6.29
C TYR A 3 -18.94 -9.71 -5.13
N ILE A 4 -19.39 -10.25 -4.00
CA ILE A 4 -19.64 -9.47 -2.78
C ILE A 4 -18.32 -8.87 -2.29
N SER A 5 -17.25 -9.65 -2.21
CA SER A 5 -15.92 -9.16 -1.85
C SER A 5 -15.43 -8.08 -2.81
N LEU A 6 -15.67 -8.22 -4.12
CA LEU A 6 -15.28 -7.21 -5.12
C LEU A 6 -16.05 -5.89 -4.92
N VAL A 7 -17.38 -5.96 -4.75
CA VAL A 7 -18.21 -4.77 -4.51
C VAL A 7 -17.81 -4.10 -3.21
N THR A 8 -17.67 -4.86 -2.12
CA THR A 8 -17.22 -4.32 -0.83
C THR A 8 -15.86 -3.67 -0.94
N LEU A 9 -14.87 -4.31 -1.59
CA LEU A 9 -13.53 -3.74 -1.76
C LEU A 9 -13.56 -2.45 -2.61
N THR A 10 -14.42 -2.41 -3.63
CA THR A 10 -14.57 -1.23 -4.49
C THR A 10 -15.17 -0.05 -3.72
N VAL A 11 -16.26 -0.31 -2.99
CA VAL A 11 -16.91 0.70 -2.14
C VAL A 11 -15.96 1.16 -1.03
N GLN A 12 -15.24 0.22 -0.39
CA GLN A 12 -14.26 0.52 0.65
C GLN A 12 -13.12 1.40 0.12
N ASN A 13 -12.52 1.05 -1.03
CA ASN A 13 -11.44 1.84 -1.61
C ASN A 13 -11.90 3.23 -2.04
N ALA A 14 -13.10 3.35 -2.60
CA ALA A 14 -13.68 4.64 -2.95
C ALA A 14 -13.95 5.50 -1.71
N ALA A 15 -14.56 4.93 -0.68
CA ALA A 15 -14.82 5.59 0.59
C ALA A 15 -13.51 6.02 1.26
N LEU A 16 -12.50 5.13 1.33
CA LEU A 16 -11.19 5.43 1.91
C LEU A 16 -10.51 6.59 1.18
N GLY A 17 -10.55 6.63 -0.15
CA GLY A 17 -9.96 7.72 -0.94
C GLY A 17 -10.61 9.07 -0.63
N LEU A 18 -11.95 9.12 -0.60
CA LEU A 18 -12.71 10.31 -0.26
C LEU A 18 -12.46 10.74 1.20
N SER A 19 -12.47 9.79 2.13
CA SER A 19 -12.21 10.03 3.55
C SER A 19 -10.78 10.52 3.80
N MET A 20 -9.78 9.99 3.11
CA MET A 20 -8.40 10.47 3.16
C MET A 20 -8.27 11.92 2.68
N ARG A 21 -8.94 12.26 1.57
CA ARG A 21 -8.96 13.65 1.08
C ARG A 21 -9.62 14.58 2.09
N TYR A 22 -10.77 14.17 2.64
CA TYR A 22 -11.45 14.95 3.68
C TYR A 22 -10.58 15.12 4.94
N ALA A 23 -9.90 14.06 5.38
CA ALA A 23 -9.00 14.10 6.54
C ALA A 23 -7.83 15.08 6.39
N ARG A 24 -7.39 15.37 5.16
CA ARG A 24 -6.29 16.31 4.89
C ARG A 24 -6.73 17.75 4.60
N VAL A 25 -7.98 17.96 4.18
CA VAL A 25 -8.50 19.29 3.80
C VAL A 25 -9.33 19.94 4.92
N ARG A 26 -9.76 19.14 5.91
CA ARG A 26 -10.47 19.64 7.10
C ARG A 26 -9.64 20.72 7.85
N PRO A 27 -10.29 21.75 8.40
CA PRO A 27 -9.64 22.66 9.33
C PRO A 27 -9.34 21.96 10.65
N GLY A 28 -8.10 22.07 11.13
CA GLY A 28 -7.65 21.49 12.40
C GLY A 28 -6.23 20.95 12.32
N ASP A 29 -5.74 20.40 13.44
CA ASP A 29 -4.43 19.78 13.49
C ASP A 29 -4.38 18.52 12.63
N LEU A 30 -3.35 18.43 11.78
CA LEU A 30 -3.13 17.28 10.91
C LEU A 30 -2.56 16.11 11.71
N PHE A 31 -3.16 14.93 11.54
CA PHE A 31 -2.64 13.69 12.12
C PHE A 31 -1.31 13.29 11.45
N LEU A 32 -0.45 12.63 12.23
CA LEU A 32 0.81 12.10 11.71
C LEU A 32 0.52 10.85 10.86
N SER A 33 0.91 10.89 9.59
CA SER A 33 0.66 9.77 8.67
C SER A 33 1.43 8.50 9.09
N SER A 34 2.60 8.64 9.71
CA SER A 34 3.39 7.49 10.21
C SER A 34 2.69 6.75 11.35
N THR A 35 2.10 7.46 12.31
CA THR A 35 1.37 6.86 13.44
C THR A 35 0.07 6.22 12.97
N ALA A 36 -0.62 6.81 11.99
CA ALA A 36 -1.82 6.22 11.39
C ALA A 36 -1.50 4.91 10.64
N VAL A 37 -0.42 4.88 9.86
CA VAL A 37 0.04 3.65 9.21
C VAL A 37 0.38 2.58 10.24
N LEU A 38 1.13 2.92 11.29
CA LEU A 38 1.48 1.99 12.36
C LEU A 38 0.23 1.43 13.07
N MET A 39 -0.74 2.28 13.38
CA MET A 39 -1.99 1.86 14.00
C MET A 39 -2.83 0.97 13.08
N SER A 40 -2.85 1.24 11.77
CA SER A 40 -3.56 0.40 10.80
C SER A 40 -2.92 -1.00 10.69
N GLU A 41 -1.59 -1.10 10.79
CA GLU A 41 -0.87 -2.37 10.82
C GLU A 41 -1.15 -3.13 12.12
N LEU A 42 -1.22 -2.43 13.25
CA LEU A 42 -1.60 -3.02 14.54
C LEU A 42 -3.05 -3.54 14.53
N GLY A 43 -3.98 -2.76 13.96
CA GLY A 43 -5.37 -3.17 13.77
C GLY A 43 -5.49 -4.43 12.93
N LYS A 44 -4.83 -4.48 11.76
CA LYS A 44 -4.76 -5.67 10.90
C LYS A 44 -4.20 -6.88 11.65
N LEU A 45 -3.13 -6.70 12.44
CA LEU A 45 -2.55 -7.77 13.23
C LEU A 45 -3.54 -8.34 14.24
N ILE A 46 -4.22 -7.48 15.01
CA ILE A 46 -5.22 -7.87 16.00
C ILE A 46 -6.38 -8.63 15.32
N THR A 47 -6.89 -8.11 14.20
CA THR A 47 -7.94 -8.77 13.43
C THR A 47 -7.50 -10.14 12.92
N CYS A 48 -6.28 -10.27 12.39
CA CYS A 48 -5.78 -11.55 11.91
C CYS A 48 -5.56 -12.55 13.05
N LEU A 49 -5.04 -12.11 14.20
CA LEU A 49 -4.90 -12.95 15.40
C LEU A 49 -6.26 -13.45 15.89
N PHE A 50 -7.27 -12.57 15.90
CA PHE A 50 -8.64 -12.93 16.25
C PHE A 50 -9.20 -13.98 15.29
N LEU A 51 -9.04 -13.79 13.98
CA LEU A 51 -9.55 -14.74 12.98
C LEU A 51 -8.86 -16.11 13.07
N VAL A 52 -7.53 -16.14 13.27
CA VAL A 52 -6.80 -17.41 13.51
C VAL A 52 -7.27 -18.08 14.80
N TYR A 53 -7.55 -17.31 15.85
CA TYR A 53 -8.09 -17.86 17.09
C TYR A 53 -9.45 -18.55 16.87
N PHE A 54 -10.30 -18.01 16.00
CA PHE A 54 -11.55 -18.66 15.60
C PHE A 54 -11.33 -19.89 14.71
N GLU A 55 -10.38 -19.84 13.77
CA GLU A 55 -10.01 -20.99 12.92
C GLU A 55 -9.49 -22.18 13.75
N GLU A 56 -8.68 -21.92 14.78
CA GLU A 56 -8.07 -22.95 15.65
C GLU A 56 -9.00 -23.45 16.77
N GLY A 57 -10.30 -23.11 16.72
CA GLY A 57 -11.30 -23.62 17.65
C GLY A 57 -11.29 -22.95 19.02
N LYS A 58 -10.97 -21.64 19.09
CA LYS A 58 -11.01 -20.80 20.30
C LYS A 58 -10.11 -21.30 21.45
N SER A 59 -8.98 -21.93 21.11
CA SER A 59 -8.00 -22.36 22.11
C SER A 59 -6.71 -21.55 22.00
N PHE A 60 -6.35 -20.86 23.08
CA PHE A 60 -5.14 -20.03 23.12
C PHE A 60 -3.84 -20.86 22.99
N ARG A 61 -3.84 -22.10 23.48
CA ARG A 61 -2.69 -23.01 23.33
C ARG A 61 -2.46 -23.39 21.87
N LYS A 62 -3.53 -23.72 21.13
CA LYS A 62 -3.46 -24.02 19.70
C LYS A 62 -3.05 -22.81 18.86
N LEU A 63 -3.55 -21.62 19.21
CA LEU A 63 -3.10 -20.36 18.60
C LEU A 63 -1.59 -20.17 18.77
N LEU A 64 -1.08 -20.33 19.99
CA LEU A 64 0.34 -20.15 20.28
C LEU A 64 1.21 -21.21 19.61
N GLU A 65 0.76 -22.47 19.58
CA GLU A 65 1.43 -23.55 18.85
C GLU A 65 1.42 -23.30 17.33
N ALA A 66 0.31 -22.82 16.76
CA ALA A 66 0.20 -22.48 15.34
C ALA A 66 1.10 -21.28 14.98
N LEU A 67 1.16 -20.24 15.81
CA LEU A 67 2.10 -19.13 15.64
C LEU A 67 3.55 -19.63 15.74
N HIS A 68 3.89 -20.38 16.77
CA HIS A 68 5.26 -20.86 16.98
C HIS A 68 5.70 -21.82 15.88
N SER A 69 4.83 -22.73 15.44
CA SER A 69 5.13 -23.66 14.35
C SER A 69 5.29 -22.95 13.00
N THR A 70 4.43 -21.98 12.70
CA THR A 70 4.43 -21.33 11.39
C THR A 70 5.45 -20.19 11.28
N ILE A 71 5.69 -19.44 12.35
CA ILE A 71 6.62 -18.30 12.36
C ILE A 71 8.04 -18.77 12.68
N ILE A 72 8.22 -19.60 13.72
CA ILE A 72 9.54 -19.95 14.26
C ILE A 72 10.09 -21.25 13.65
N LYS A 73 9.26 -22.28 13.43
CA LYS A 73 9.76 -23.55 12.83
C LYS A 73 9.90 -23.51 11.31
N GLN A 74 9.30 -22.53 10.62
CA GLN A 74 9.42 -22.37 9.17
C GLN A 74 10.08 -21.03 8.76
N PRO A 75 11.36 -20.80 9.14
CA PRO A 75 12.04 -19.53 8.87
C PRO A 75 12.19 -19.24 7.38
N ILE A 76 12.28 -20.28 6.54
CA ILE A 76 12.38 -20.13 5.07
C ILE A 76 11.09 -19.53 4.51
N ASP A 77 9.93 -19.93 5.03
CA ASP A 77 8.64 -19.44 4.58
C ASP A 77 8.38 -18.02 5.09
N THR A 78 8.80 -17.72 6.33
CA THR A 78 8.82 -16.34 6.84
C THR A 78 9.74 -15.45 5.99
N LEU A 79 10.94 -15.94 5.62
CA LEU A 79 11.88 -15.20 4.78
C LEU A 79 11.34 -14.92 3.38
N LYS A 80 10.59 -15.87 2.78
CA LYS A 80 9.88 -15.65 1.51
C LYS A 80 8.87 -14.51 1.63
N VAL A 81 8.19 -14.36 2.77
CA VAL A 81 7.24 -13.27 3.02
C VAL A 81 7.95 -11.93 3.29
N CYS A 82 9.20 -11.95 3.75
CA CYS A 82 10.02 -10.73 3.87
C CYS A 82 10.31 -10.08 2.52
N VAL A 83 10.51 -10.88 1.46
CA VAL A 83 10.82 -10.38 0.11
C VAL A 83 9.78 -9.37 -0.40
N PRO A 84 8.47 -9.70 -0.49
CA PRO A 84 7.48 -8.74 -0.96
C PRO A 84 7.35 -7.54 -0.02
N SER A 85 7.48 -7.71 1.30
CA SER A 85 7.44 -6.59 2.26
C SER A 85 8.55 -5.57 1.99
N MET A 86 9.80 -6.03 1.83
CA MET A 86 10.93 -5.16 1.53
C MET A 86 10.76 -4.46 0.17
N ILE A 87 10.24 -5.17 -0.83
CA ILE A 87 9.94 -4.59 -2.14
C ILE A 87 8.86 -3.52 -2.02
N TYR A 88 7.81 -3.72 -1.21
CA TYR A 88 6.80 -2.69 -0.96
C TYR A 88 7.36 -1.45 -0.27
N VAL A 89 8.31 -1.60 0.66
CA VAL A 89 8.99 -0.45 1.28
C VAL A 89 9.78 0.34 0.24
N VAL A 90 10.59 -0.34 -0.58
CA VAL A 90 11.35 0.32 -1.66
C VAL A 90 10.41 0.97 -2.67
N GLN A 91 9.34 0.27 -3.04
CA GLN A 91 8.32 0.78 -3.95
C GLN A 91 7.69 2.06 -3.40
N ASN A 92 7.27 2.09 -2.14
CA ASN A 92 6.68 3.27 -1.53
C ASN A 92 7.63 4.46 -1.56
N ASN A 93 8.91 4.25 -1.24
CA ASN A 93 9.94 5.30 -1.34
C ASN A 93 10.11 5.81 -2.78
N LEU A 94 10.14 4.92 -3.77
CA LEU A 94 10.20 5.30 -5.18
C LEU A 94 8.96 6.08 -5.63
N LEU A 95 7.78 5.76 -5.09
CA LEU A 95 6.56 6.54 -5.35
C LEU A 95 6.63 7.94 -4.76
N TYR A 96 7.21 8.12 -3.58
CA TYR A 96 7.48 9.45 -3.02
C TYR A 96 8.45 10.25 -3.90
N VAL A 97 9.54 9.62 -4.37
CA VAL A 97 10.48 10.26 -5.30
C VAL A 97 9.80 10.61 -6.62
N ALA A 98 8.94 9.74 -7.15
CA ALA A 98 8.17 10.02 -8.36
C ALA A 98 7.22 11.19 -8.17
N ALA A 99 6.49 11.24 -7.05
CA ALA A 99 5.54 12.31 -6.74
C ALA A 99 6.22 13.68 -6.53
N SER A 100 7.48 13.71 -6.07
CA SER A 100 8.23 14.97 -5.94
C SER A 100 8.85 15.47 -7.25
N HIS A 101 8.94 14.63 -8.28
CA HIS A 101 9.57 14.96 -9.55
C HIS A 101 8.60 14.99 -10.74
N LEU A 102 7.35 14.54 -10.58
CA LEU A 102 6.32 14.52 -11.62
C LEU A 102 5.11 15.35 -11.23
N ASP A 103 4.46 15.99 -12.21
CA ASP A 103 3.13 16.55 -12.02
C ASP A 103 2.10 15.44 -11.70
N ALA A 104 1.03 15.80 -10.99
CA ALA A 104 0.04 14.85 -10.50
C ALA A 104 -0.59 14.01 -11.62
N ALA A 105 -0.88 14.61 -12.78
CA ALA A 105 -1.45 13.93 -13.93
C ALA A 105 -0.51 12.83 -14.46
N THR A 106 0.76 13.19 -14.67
CA THR A 106 1.79 12.26 -15.15
C THR A 106 2.08 11.17 -14.14
N TYR A 107 2.17 11.52 -12.85
CA TYR A 107 2.34 10.55 -11.77
C TYR A 107 1.20 9.53 -11.73
N GLN A 108 -0.05 10.00 -11.75
CA GLN A 108 -1.23 9.14 -11.70
C GLN A 108 -1.29 8.18 -12.88
N VAL A 109 -1.21 8.69 -14.12
CA VAL A 109 -1.25 7.85 -15.32
C VAL A 109 -0.08 6.85 -15.34
N THR A 110 1.12 7.28 -14.98
CA THR A 110 2.29 6.38 -14.95
C THR A 110 2.13 5.29 -13.89
N TYR A 111 1.54 5.58 -12.74
CA TYR A 111 1.33 4.59 -11.68
C TYR A 111 0.38 3.46 -12.09
N GLN A 112 -0.55 3.73 -13.00
CA GLN A 112 -1.52 2.74 -13.48
C GLN A 112 -0.93 1.70 -14.42
N LEU A 113 0.28 1.93 -14.94
CA LEU A 113 1.05 0.89 -15.64
C LEU A 113 1.30 -0.33 -14.75
N LYS A 114 1.16 -0.21 -13.42
CA LYS A 114 1.13 -1.34 -12.49
C LYS A 114 0.14 -2.44 -12.92
N ILE A 115 -0.99 -2.09 -13.53
CA ILE A 115 -1.98 -3.07 -14.02
C ILE A 115 -1.33 -3.96 -15.08
N LEU A 116 -0.61 -3.36 -16.03
CA LEU A 116 0.11 -4.09 -17.08
C LEU A 116 1.25 -4.93 -16.51
N THR A 117 2.08 -4.38 -15.61
CA THR A 117 3.19 -5.13 -15.02
C THR A 117 2.68 -6.33 -14.22
N THR A 118 1.59 -6.17 -13.48
CA THR A 118 0.93 -7.26 -12.74
C THR A 118 0.42 -8.35 -13.68
N ALA A 119 -0.21 -7.99 -14.80
CA ALA A 119 -0.66 -8.95 -15.80
C ALA A 119 0.51 -9.73 -16.44
N LEU A 120 1.59 -9.03 -16.79
CA LEU A 120 2.82 -9.65 -17.31
C LEU A 120 3.42 -10.66 -16.32
N PHE A 121 3.54 -10.26 -15.05
CA PHE A 121 4.05 -11.16 -14.01
C PHE A 121 3.08 -12.32 -13.72
N THR A 122 1.77 -12.14 -13.87
CA THR A 122 0.79 -13.23 -13.75
C THR A 122 1.05 -14.31 -14.79
N VAL A 123 1.30 -13.91 -16.04
CA VAL A 123 1.62 -14.85 -17.12
C VAL A 123 2.98 -15.50 -16.90
N ALA A 124 4.00 -14.72 -16.52
CA ALA A 124 5.37 -15.19 -16.38
C ALA A 124 5.61 -16.08 -15.13
N ILE A 125 5.12 -15.66 -13.96
CA ILE A 125 5.42 -16.28 -12.66
C ILE A 125 4.35 -17.30 -12.27
N LEU A 126 3.07 -16.97 -12.47
CA LEU A 126 1.94 -17.84 -12.15
C LEU A 126 1.60 -18.81 -13.28
N LYS A 127 2.23 -18.68 -14.46
CA LYS A 127 2.01 -19.50 -15.66
C LYS A 127 0.53 -19.58 -16.07
N ARG A 128 -0.22 -18.50 -15.85
CA ARG A 128 -1.62 -18.38 -16.26
C ARG A 128 -1.70 -17.61 -17.58
N PRO A 129 -1.89 -18.29 -18.73
CA PRO A 129 -1.95 -17.61 -20.01
C PRO A 129 -3.19 -16.72 -20.09
N LEU A 130 -3.02 -15.50 -20.60
CA LEU A 130 -4.11 -14.58 -20.90
C LEU A 130 -4.42 -14.66 -22.39
N ILE A 131 -5.71 -14.83 -22.73
CA ILE A 131 -6.16 -14.82 -24.13
C ILE A 131 -6.14 -13.41 -24.70
N VAL A 132 -6.12 -13.28 -26.02
CA VAL A 132 -6.01 -11.98 -26.72
C VAL A 132 -7.13 -11.00 -26.31
N THR A 133 -8.35 -11.50 -26.08
CA THR A 133 -9.46 -10.65 -25.62
C THR A 133 -9.26 -10.12 -24.20
N GLN A 134 -8.61 -10.88 -23.32
CA GLN A 134 -8.24 -10.42 -21.97
C GLN A 134 -7.12 -9.37 -22.04
N TRP A 135 -6.16 -9.53 -22.94
CA TRP A 135 -5.16 -8.50 -23.22
C TRP A 135 -5.79 -7.21 -23.74
N ALA A 136 -6.72 -7.31 -24.69
CA ALA A 136 -7.46 -6.16 -25.18
C ALA A 136 -8.27 -5.48 -24.05
N ALA A 137 -8.95 -6.26 -23.20
CA ALA A 137 -9.68 -5.74 -22.05
C ALA A 137 -8.76 -5.03 -21.04
N LEU A 138 -7.54 -5.51 -20.83
CA LEU A 138 -6.54 -4.85 -19.98
C LEU A 138 -6.09 -3.49 -20.54
N VAL A 139 -5.90 -3.40 -21.85
CA VAL A 139 -5.57 -2.12 -22.50
C VAL A 139 -6.74 -1.14 -22.40
N VAL A 140 -7.96 -1.60 -22.66
CA VAL A 140 -9.17 -0.77 -22.50
C VAL A 140 -9.32 -0.30 -21.05
N LEU A 141 -9.06 -1.18 -20.07
CA LEU A 141 -9.06 -0.82 -18.65
C LEU A 141 -8.02 0.26 -18.35
N LEU A 142 -6.79 0.11 -18.85
CA LEU A 142 -5.72 1.09 -18.65
C LEU A 142 -6.11 2.46 -19.22
N ILE A 143 -6.69 2.48 -20.42
CA ILE A 143 -7.18 3.72 -21.06
C ILE A 143 -8.28 4.35 -20.20
N GLY A 144 -9.28 3.58 -19.77
CA GLY A 144 -10.38 4.11 -18.94
C GLY A 144 -9.88 4.68 -17.61
N VAL A 145 -8.95 3.97 -16.95
CA VAL A 145 -8.34 4.42 -15.70
C VAL A 145 -7.49 5.68 -15.90
N ALA A 146 -6.73 5.76 -17.00
CA ALA A 146 -5.96 6.95 -17.35
C ALA A 146 -6.86 8.15 -17.64
N MET A 147 -7.97 7.96 -18.36
CA MET A 147 -8.94 9.02 -18.66
C MET A 147 -9.55 9.60 -17.39
N VAL A 148 -9.97 8.76 -16.43
CA VAL A 148 -10.53 9.21 -15.15
C VAL A 148 -9.49 10.03 -14.36
N GLN A 149 -8.22 9.60 -14.36
CA GLN A 149 -7.16 10.29 -13.62
C GLN A 149 -6.72 11.62 -14.25
N LEU A 150 -6.79 11.71 -15.58
CA LEU A 150 -6.60 12.99 -16.28
C LEU A 150 -7.73 13.97 -16.01
N ALA A 151 -8.96 13.50 -15.75
CA ALA A 151 -10.07 14.36 -15.36
C ALA A 151 -9.96 14.86 -13.91
N ASP A 152 -9.43 14.04 -13.00
CA ASP A 152 -9.23 14.38 -11.58
C ASP A 152 -7.99 15.25 -11.31
N SER A 153 -7.09 15.37 -12.28
CA SER A 153 -5.95 16.29 -12.18
C SER A 153 -6.39 17.70 -12.56
N GLU A 154 -6.79 18.49 -11.56
CA GLU A 154 -7.00 19.93 -11.76
C GLU A 154 -5.71 20.57 -12.32
N PRO A 155 -5.81 21.48 -13.30
CA PRO A 155 -4.67 22.30 -13.68
C PRO A 155 -4.25 23.11 -12.45
N GLU A 156 -2.99 22.97 -12.03
CA GLU A 156 -2.40 23.86 -11.04
C GLU A 156 -2.74 25.30 -11.45
N LYS A 157 -3.46 26.03 -10.60
CA LYS A 157 -3.60 27.48 -10.78
C LYS A 157 -2.17 28.04 -10.83
N PRO A 158 -1.80 28.84 -11.84
CA PRO A 158 -0.53 29.54 -11.80
C PRO A 158 -0.58 30.41 -10.56
N VAL A 159 0.25 30.09 -9.57
CA VAL A 159 0.48 30.95 -8.42
C VAL A 159 0.89 32.30 -9.00
N ALA A 160 0.07 33.32 -8.74
CA ALA A 160 0.32 34.68 -9.17
C ALA A 160 1.76 35.05 -8.79
N SER A 161 2.59 35.22 -9.82
CA SER A 161 3.98 35.63 -9.77
C SER A 161 4.08 36.99 -9.07
N GLY A 162 4.65 36.99 -7.86
CA GLY A 162 4.91 38.21 -7.09
C GLY A 162 6.04 38.09 -6.06
N ALA A 163 6.83 37.02 -6.07
CA ALA A 163 8.00 36.89 -5.20
C ALA A 163 9.21 36.35 -5.98
N PRO A 164 10.45 36.76 -5.67
CA PRO A 164 11.64 36.35 -6.41
C PRO A 164 11.81 34.84 -6.31
N ALA A 165 12.19 34.22 -7.42
CA ALA A 165 12.43 32.78 -7.54
C ALA A 165 13.58 32.33 -6.61
N GLU A 166 13.25 31.90 -5.39
CA GLU A 166 14.08 30.94 -4.68
C GLU A 166 13.79 29.55 -5.24
N SER A 167 14.88 28.88 -5.64
CA SER A 167 14.94 27.56 -6.24
C SER A 167 14.01 26.53 -5.57
N GLY A 168 12.86 26.26 -6.19
CA GLY A 168 12.13 25.02 -5.95
C GLY A 168 13.00 23.80 -6.28
N PRO A 169 12.70 22.60 -5.73
CA PRO A 169 13.49 21.40 -5.98
C PRO A 169 13.61 21.17 -7.49
N VAL A 170 14.84 20.93 -7.97
CA VAL A 170 15.13 20.70 -9.39
C VAL A 170 14.33 19.49 -9.88
N GLN A 171 13.22 19.76 -10.58
CA GLN A 171 12.27 18.74 -11.00
C GLN A 171 12.79 17.97 -12.22
N ASN A 172 13.57 16.93 -11.97
CA ASN A 172 14.05 16.03 -13.00
C ASN A 172 12.96 15.02 -13.42
N ARG A 173 12.19 15.37 -14.45
CA ARG A 173 11.09 14.56 -15.00
C ARG A 173 11.51 13.13 -15.36
N TRP A 174 12.73 12.94 -15.86
CA TRP A 174 13.27 11.61 -16.17
C TRP A 174 13.52 10.74 -14.93
N ILE A 175 13.98 11.33 -13.83
CA ILE A 175 14.16 10.63 -12.55
C ILE A 175 12.80 10.25 -11.99
N GLY A 176 11.83 11.18 -12.03
CA GLY A 176 10.47 10.91 -11.59
C GLY A 176 9.79 9.79 -12.39
N PHE A 177 9.91 9.82 -13.73
CA PHE A 177 9.36 8.78 -14.60
C PHE A 177 10.05 7.43 -14.39
N GLY A 178 11.38 7.42 -14.29
CA GLY A 178 12.15 6.21 -13.99
C GLY A 178 11.78 5.60 -12.63
N ALA A 179 11.61 6.43 -11.60
CA ALA A 179 11.17 6.00 -10.28
C ALA A 179 9.75 5.42 -10.29
N ALA A 180 8.81 6.08 -10.98
CA ALA A 180 7.43 5.60 -11.11
C ALA A 180 7.35 4.26 -11.84
N LEU A 181 8.07 4.11 -12.96
CA LEU A 181 8.11 2.88 -13.73
C LEU A 181 8.73 1.73 -12.92
N THR A 182 9.84 2.00 -12.24
CA THR A 182 10.50 1.01 -11.37
C THR A 182 9.56 0.59 -10.23
N ALA A 183 8.87 1.55 -9.60
CA ALA A 183 7.86 1.26 -8.59
C ALA A 183 6.72 0.39 -9.14
N CYS A 184 6.22 0.65 -10.35
CA CYS A 184 5.17 -0.16 -10.97
C CYS A 184 5.62 -1.60 -11.23
N VAL A 185 6.86 -1.80 -11.69
CA VAL A 185 7.42 -3.14 -11.92
C VAL A 185 7.59 -3.86 -10.59
N LEU A 186 8.19 -3.22 -9.59
CA LEU A 186 8.36 -3.78 -8.25
C LEU A 186 7.01 -4.14 -7.61
N SER A 187 5.99 -3.30 -7.78
CA SER A 187 4.65 -3.57 -7.25
C SER A 187 3.99 -4.77 -7.90
N GLY A 188 4.06 -4.87 -9.23
CA GLY A 188 3.54 -6.01 -9.96
C GLY A 188 4.24 -7.31 -9.56
N PHE A 189 5.57 -7.26 -9.43
CA PHE A 189 6.34 -8.42 -8.97
C PHE A 189 5.97 -8.83 -7.55
N ALA A 190 5.98 -7.91 -6.58
CA ALA A 190 5.69 -8.21 -5.18
C ALA A 190 4.28 -8.76 -4.99
N GLY A 191 3.28 -8.20 -5.70
CA GLY A 191 1.90 -8.68 -5.66
C GLY A 191 1.75 -10.12 -6.15
N ILE A 192 2.31 -10.42 -7.33
CA ILE A 192 2.25 -11.76 -7.94
C ILE A 192 3.11 -12.77 -7.17
N TYR A 193 4.26 -12.34 -6.64
CA TYR A 193 5.09 -13.18 -5.78
C TYR A 193 4.36 -13.56 -4.48
N PHE A 194 3.71 -12.59 -3.84
CA PHE A 194 2.87 -12.85 -2.66
C PHE A 194 1.70 -13.79 -3.00
N GLU A 195 1.02 -13.58 -4.13
CA GLU A 195 -0.04 -14.48 -4.60
C GLU A 195 0.47 -15.91 -4.82
N LYS A 196 1.69 -16.07 -5.37
CA LYS A 196 2.33 -17.38 -5.53
C LYS A 196 2.60 -18.06 -4.18
N ILE A 197 3.04 -17.32 -3.17
CA ILE A 197 3.26 -17.86 -1.82
C ILE A 197 1.93 -18.30 -1.18
N LEU A 198 0.89 -17.48 -1.31
CA LEU A 198 -0.45 -17.80 -0.81
C LEU A 198 -1.00 -19.07 -1.46
N LYS A 199 -0.84 -19.20 -2.78
CA LYS A 199 -1.33 -20.38 -3.52
C LYS A 199 -0.46 -21.63 -3.38
N GLY A 200 0.81 -21.46 -3.03
CA GLY A 200 1.79 -22.53 -2.92
C GLY A 200 1.90 -23.18 -1.54
N SER A 201 1.11 -22.73 -0.55
CA SER A 201 1.16 -23.26 0.81
C SER A 201 -0.24 -23.46 1.40
N ASN A 202 -0.39 -24.43 2.30
CA ASN A 202 -1.63 -24.68 3.04
C ASN A 202 -1.80 -23.74 4.26
N VAL A 203 -0.95 -22.72 4.36
CA VAL A 203 -0.98 -21.74 5.45
C VAL A 203 -2.15 -20.79 5.21
N SER A 204 -2.95 -20.52 6.25
CA SER A 204 -4.10 -19.62 6.11
C SER A 204 -3.65 -18.21 5.73
N VAL A 205 -4.51 -17.50 4.99
CA VAL A 205 -4.24 -16.12 4.55
C VAL A 205 -4.03 -15.21 5.75
N TRP A 206 -4.74 -15.46 6.86
CA TRP A 206 -4.60 -14.72 8.11
C TRP A 206 -3.22 -14.93 8.75
N MET A 207 -2.72 -16.16 8.76
CA MET A 207 -1.38 -16.45 9.28
C MET A 207 -0.28 -15.80 8.43
N ARG A 208 -0.45 -15.76 7.10
CA ARG A 208 0.46 -15.02 6.21
C ARG A 208 0.40 -13.50 6.44
N ASN A 209 -0.79 -12.95 6.71
CA ASN A 209 -0.93 -11.55 7.09
C ASN A 209 -0.31 -11.26 8.46
N ILE A 210 -0.40 -12.17 9.44
CA ILE A 210 0.32 -12.03 10.71
C ILE A 210 1.84 -11.97 10.48
N GLN A 211 2.39 -12.83 9.62
CA GLN A 211 3.81 -12.79 9.25
C GLN A 211 4.20 -11.44 8.62
N LEU A 212 3.37 -10.92 7.70
CA LEU A 212 3.58 -9.61 7.09
C LEU A 212 3.52 -8.48 8.13
N SER A 213 2.49 -8.46 8.97
CA SER A 213 2.31 -7.42 9.99
C SER A 213 3.40 -7.46 11.07
N PHE A 214 3.86 -8.65 11.45
CA PHE A 214 4.96 -8.79 12.41
C PHE A 214 6.27 -8.19 11.87
N LEU A 215 6.48 -8.24 10.55
CA LEU A 215 7.62 -7.60 9.90
C LEU A 215 7.38 -6.11 9.66
N SER A 216 6.17 -5.68 9.31
CA SER A 216 5.85 -4.28 9.03
C SER A 216 5.87 -3.40 10.29
N LEU A 217 5.48 -3.94 11.45
CA LEU A 217 5.43 -3.18 12.70
C LEU A 217 6.77 -2.57 13.12
N PRO A 218 7.91 -3.31 13.16
CA PRO A 218 9.22 -2.72 13.40
C PRO A 218 9.60 -1.63 12.40
N PHE A 219 9.32 -1.84 11.10
CA PHE A 219 9.58 -0.82 10.08
C PHE A 219 8.70 0.43 10.26
N GLY A 220 7.43 0.25 10.63
CA GLY A 220 6.50 1.33 10.94
C GLY A 220 6.97 2.14 12.16
N LEU A 221 7.34 1.46 13.24
CA LEU A 221 7.94 2.08 14.42
C LEU A 221 9.20 2.86 14.06
N PHE A 222 10.12 2.24 13.32
CA PHE A 222 11.35 2.90 12.87
C PHE A 222 11.06 4.14 12.02
N THR A 223 10.04 4.10 11.16
CA THR A 223 9.60 5.25 10.35
C THR A 223 9.07 6.38 11.24
N CYS A 224 8.27 6.07 12.27
CA CYS A 224 7.82 7.05 13.26
C CYS A 224 9.00 7.69 14.00
N PHE A 225 10.00 6.88 14.38
CA PHE A 225 11.22 7.37 15.05
C PHE A 225 12.09 8.27 14.16
N LEU A 226 12.22 7.97 12.88
CA LEU A 226 13.05 8.79 11.98
C LEU A 226 12.35 10.05 11.49
N SER A 227 11.07 9.93 11.12
CA SER A 227 10.38 11.00 10.39
C SER A 227 9.69 11.99 11.33
N ASP A 228 9.01 11.49 12.37
CA ASP A 228 8.06 12.28 13.15
C ASP A 228 8.36 12.34 14.65
N TRP A 229 9.51 11.81 15.10
CA TRP A 229 9.86 11.71 16.53
C TRP A 229 9.80 13.05 17.26
N LYS A 230 10.26 14.14 16.63
CA LYS A 230 10.23 15.48 17.23
C LYS A 230 8.79 15.94 17.53
N THR A 231 7.86 15.66 16.61
CA THR A 231 6.45 15.99 16.77
C THR A 231 5.79 15.07 17.78
N ILE A 232 6.05 13.76 17.71
CA ILE A 232 5.54 12.75 18.66
C ILE A 232 5.98 13.07 20.09
N SER A 233 7.24 13.45 20.29
CA SER A 233 7.78 13.76 21.61
C SER A 233 7.26 15.08 22.19
N SER A 234 6.79 16.02 21.36
CA SER A 234 6.34 17.34 21.81
C SER A 234 4.82 17.44 21.95
N GLN A 235 4.06 16.77 21.09
CA GLN A 235 2.60 16.85 21.01
C GLN A 235 1.89 15.52 21.32
N GLY A 236 2.64 14.42 21.42
CA GLY A 236 2.12 13.09 21.71
C GLY A 236 1.87 12.25 20.44
N PHE A 237 1.79 10.92 20.64
CA PHE A 237 1.65 9.95 19.55
C PHE A 237 0.31 10.04 18.82
N PHE A 238 -0.77 10.36 19.54
CA PHE A 238 -2.13 10.47 19.00
C PHE A 238 -2.53 11.93 18.70
N PHE A 239 -1.56 12.80 18.43
CA PHE A 239 -1.84 14.18 18.06
C PHE A 239 -2.64 14.24 16.75
N GLY A 240 -3.70 15.08 16.74
CA GLY A 240 -4.61 15.21 15.60
C GLY A 240 -5.58 14.03 15.41
N TYR A 241 -5.61 13.05 16.33
CA TYR A 241 -6.57 11.95 16.26
C TYR A 241 -7.93 12.36 16.81
N ASP A 242 -8.96 12.19 16.00
CA ASP A 242 -10.35 12.25 16.42
C ASP A 242 -11.09 10.99 15.99
N ALA A 243 -12.40 10.93 16.28
CA ALA A 243 -13.23 9.78 15.91
C ALA A 243 -13.21 9.48 14.41
N PHE A 244 -13.00 10.49 13.56
CA PHE A 244 -12.90 10.31 12.12
C PHE A 244 -11.57 9.68 11.71
N ILE A 245 -10.45 10.08 12.32
CA ILE A 245 -9.15 9.43 12.09
C ILE A 245 -9.17 7.98 12.58
N TRP A 246 -9.83 7.70 13.72
CA TRP A 246 -10.01 6.32 14.19
C TRP A 246 -10.90 5.47 13.28
N TYR A 247 -11.89 6.06 12.61
CA TYR A 247 -12.66 5.38 11.56
C TYR A 247 -11.80 5.08 10.31
N LEU A 248 -10.82 5.93 10.03
CA LEU A 248 -9.96 5.85 8.87
C LEU A 248 -8.88 4.77 9.02
N VAL A 249 -8.34 4.63 10.24
CA VAL A 249 -7.34 3.62 10.65
C VAL A 249 -7.94 2.22 10.68
#